data_AF-X1N9U9-F1
#
_entry.id   AF-X1N9U9-F1
#
_cell.length_a   1.000
_cell.length_b   1.000
_cell.length_c   1.000
_cell.angle_alpha   90.00
_cell.angle_beta   90.00
_cell.angle_gamma   90.00
#
_symmetry.space_group_name_H-M   'P 1'
#
loop_
_entity.id
_entity.type
_entity.pdbx_description
1 polymer ?
#
loop_
_entity_poly.entity_id
_entity_poly.type
_entity_poly.pdbx_seq_one_letter_code
_entity_poly.pdbx_strand_id
1 'polypeptide(L)'
;LALELPSPVRNLRVERDISLQVRQRELFRQRAKLGPEVTLAVFQPLFEPEESQLCAIFIAPGENHLVFRDEIAPTKLWDEWYREWRMRSLDRTSDIESIEITETEVIYHWCYSFANLYESGLHYSGRQNRTGVLYSSTWNHMLNNKPQTPILLRGGYRRMEPEIYYGDRDAAEEYARGL
;
A
#
# COMPACT_ATOMS: atom_id res chain seq x y z
N LEU A 1 -26.49 4.19 20.83
CA LEU A 1 -26.61 3.35 19.63
C LEU A 1 -25.30 2.59 19.47
N ALA A 2 -25.29 1.34 19.92
CA ALA A 2 -24.14 0.44 19.82
C ALA A 2 -24.72 -0.91 19.37
N LEU A 3 -24.91 -1.05 18.06
CA LEU A 3 -25.42 -2.26 17.42
C LEU A 3 -24.80 -2.32 16.01
N GLU A 4 -24.18 -3.48 15.70
CA GLU A 4 -23.73 -3.94 14.37
C GLU A 4 -22.30 -3.63 13.88
N LEU A 5 -21.29 -3.85 14.72
CA LEU A 5 -19.96 -4.28 14.23
C LEU A 5 -19.69 -5.72 14.69
N PRO A 6 -19.35 -6.67 13.81
CA PRO A 6 -19.12 -8.07 14.20
C PRO A 6 -17.88 -8.23 15.10
N SER A 7 -18.01 -8.99 16.20
CA SER A 7 -16.92 -9.27 17.15
C SER A 7 -16.21 -10.58 16.78
N PRO A 8 -14.85 -10.67 16.75
CA PRO A 8 -13.89 -9.68 17.22
C PRO A 8 -13.04 -9.09 16.08
N VAL A 9 -13.60 -8.14 15.33
CA VAL A 9 -12.80 -7.07 14.70
C VAL A 9 -12.65 -5.91 15.72
N ARG A 10 -12.34 -6.27 16.98
CA ARG A 10 -12.18 -5.28 18.07
C ARG A 10 -10.92 -4.46 17.80
N ASN A 11 -10.97 -3.16 18.12
CA ASN A 11 -9.91 -2.11 18.13
C ASN A 11 -8.46 -2.53 17.83
N LEU A 12 -7.98 -3.61 18.44
CA LEU A 12 -6.63 -4.15 18.32
C LEU A 12 -6.12 -4.34 16.87
N ARG A 13 -7.00 -4.65 15.90
CA ARG A 13 -6.56 -4.77 14.49
C ARG A 13 -6.30 -3.41 13.85
N VAL A 14 -7.21 -2.46 14.03
CA VAL A 14 -7.04 -1.10 13.51
C VAL A 14 -5.86 -0.41 14.19
N GLU A 15 -5.77 -0.47 15.52
CA GLU A 15 -4.63 0.11 16.26
C GLU A 15 -3.30 -0.49 15.79
N ARG A 16 -3.28 -1.80 15.52
CA ARG A 16 -2.11 -2.47 14.96
C ARG A 16 -1.80 -1.95 13.56
N ASP A 17 -2.77 -1.91 12.66
CA ASP A 17 -2.56 -1.48 11.27
C ASP A 17 -2.06 -0.03 11.22
N ILE A 18 -2.69 0.87 11.99
CA ILE A 18 -2.20 2.25 12.18
C ILE A 18 -0.77 2.27 12.74
N SER A 19 -0.48 1.44 13.75
CA SER A 19 0.87 1.38 14.32
C SER A 19 1.91 0.90 13.31
N LEU A 20 1.54 0.02 12.38
CA LEU A 20 2.42 -0.42 11.29
C LEU A 20 2.66 0.71 10.30
N GLN A 21 1.63 1.46 9.91
CA GLN A 21 1.79 2.65 9.06
C GLN A 21 2.69 3.71 9.73
N VAL A 22 2.52 3.96 11.03
CA VAL A 22 3.37 4.88 11.79
C VAL A 22 4.82 4.40 11.83
N ARG A 23 5.05 3.11 12.10
CA ARG A 23 6.40 2.50 12.10
C ARG A 23 7.05 2.54 10.73
N GLN A 24 6.30 2.27 9.66
CA GLN A 24 6.80 2.38 8.31
C GLN A 24 7.21 3.82 8.02
N ARG A 25 6.35 4.80 8.33
CA ARG A 25 6.67 6.22 8.20
C ARG A 25 7.97 6.56 8.95
N GLU A 26 8.11 6.16 10.21
CA GLU A 26 9.31 6.42 11.01
C GLU A 26 10.57 5.75 10.43
N LEU A 27 10.46 4.50 9.99
CA LEU A 27 11.56 3.78 9.34
C LEU A 27 12.08 4.57 8.14
N PHE A 28 11.19 4.93 7.22
CA PHE A 28 11.61 5.62 6.00
C PHE A 28 12.07 7.04 6.28
N ARG A 29 11.51 7.76 7.26
CA ARG A 29 12.05 9.08 7.67
C ARG A 29 13.47 8.99 8.23
N GLN A 30 13.80 7.92 8.96
CA GLN A 30 15.10 7.78 9.63
C GLN A 30 16.16 7.09 8.77
N ARG A 31 15.74 6.31 7.77
CA ARG A 31 16.63 5.59 6.87
C ARG A 31 17.50 6.56 6.07
N ALA A 32 18.78 6.21 5.89
CA ALA A 32 19.67 6.90 4.96
C ALA A 32 19.17 6.77 3.52
N LYS A 33 19.06 7.90 2.82
CA LYS A 33 18.63 7.97 1.41
C LYS A 33 19.77 7.53 0.49
N LEU A 34 19.94 6.23 0.37
CA LEU A 34 21.01 5.59 -0.39
C LEU A 34 20.44 4.44 -1.21
N GLY A 35 20.91 4.35 -2.45
CA GLY A 35 20.49 3.29 -3.37
C GLY A 35 20.01 3.86 -4.71
N PRO A 36 19.48 3.01 -5.58
CA PRO A 36 19.01 3.42 -6.89
C PRO A 36 17.70 4.21 -6.78
N GLU A 37 17.52 5.18 -7.67
CA GLU A 37 16.24 5.86 -7.91
C GLU A 37 15.57 5.19 -9.10
N VAL A 38 14.42 4.55 -8.88
CA VAL A 38 13.78 3.70 -9.88
C VAL A 38 12.30 4.07 -10.01
N THR A 39 11.87 4.42 -11.21
CA THR A 39 10.44 4.49 -11.52
C THR A 39 9.90 3.09 -11.76
N LEU A 40 9.05 2.61 -10.85
CA LEU A 40 8.50 1.26 -10.90
C LEU A 40 7.28 1.20 -11.82
N ALA A 41 7.16 0.10 -12.56
CA ALA A 41 5.92 -0.23 -13.24
C ALA A 41 4.95 -0.83 -12.22
N VAL A 42 3.82 -0.14 -12.00
CA VAL A 42 2.78 -0.55 -11.05
C VAL A 42 1.55 -1.03 -11.79
N PHE A 43 0.93 -2.08 -11.27
CA PHE A 43 -0.26 -2.69 -11.85
C PHE A 43 -1.32 -2.86 -10.76
N GLN A 44 -2.54 -2.38 -11.02
CA GLN A 44 -3.70 -2.57 -10.15
C GLN A 44 -4.74 -3.50 -10.80
N PRO A 45 -5.58 -4.20 -10.02
CA PRO A 45 -6.70 -4.96 -10.55
C PRO A 45 -7.67 -4.09 -11.38
N LEU A 46 -8.19 -4.63 -12.49
CA LEU A 46 -9.07 -3.87 -13.39
C LEU A 46 -10.40 -3.41 -12.76
N PHE A 47 -10.89 -4.11 -11.72
CA PHE A 47 -12.19 -3.87 -11.08
C PHE A 47 -12.06 -3.27 -9.68
N GLU A 48 -10.88 -2.76 -9.36
CA GLU A 48 -10.67 -2.01 -8.12
C GLU A 48 -11.45 -0.68 -8.18
N PRO A 49 -12.10 -0.26 -7.07
CA PRO A 49 -12.78 1.05 -7.00
C PRO A 49 -11.84 2.21 -7.36
N GLU A 50 -12.38 3.26 -7.98
CA GLU A 50 -11.60 4.46 -8.31
C GLU A 50 -11.09 5.19 -7.06
N GLU A 51 -11.75 4.95 -5.93
CA GLU A 51 -11.42 5.51 -4.63
C GLU A 51 -10.15 4.90 -4.01
N SER A 52 -9.67 3.73 -4.45
CA SER A 52 -8.38 3.15 -4.00
C SER A 52 -7.30 3.17 -5.09
N GLN A 53 -7.48 4.01 -6.11
CA GLN A 53 -6.53 4.13 -7.20
C GLN A 53 -5.17 4.66 -6.72
N LEU A 54 -4.08 4.13 -7.29
CA LEU A 54 -2.74 4.73 -7.17
C LEU A 54 -2.73 6.10 -7.87
N CYS A 55 -2.43 7.15 -7.12
CA CYS A 55 -2.38 8.51 -7.62
C CYS A 55 -0.97 8.95 -7.96
N ALA A 56 -0.02 8.70 -7.05
CA ALA A 56 1.33 9.24 -7.17
C ALA A 56 2.40 8.26 -6.69
N ILE A 57 3.62 8.41 -7.23
CA ILE A 57 4.83 7.76 -6.73
C ILE A 57 5.86 8.84 -6.43
N PHE A 58 6.31 8.87 -5.19
CA PHE A 58 7.45 9.67 -4.74
C PHE A 58 8.70 8.81 -4.76
N ILE A 59 9.74 9.29 -5.43
CA ILE A 59 11.00 8.60 -5.62
C ILE A 59 12.09 9.31 -4.81
N ALA A 60 12.80 8.55 -3.99
CA ALA A 60 14.02 8.98 -3.33
C ALA A 60 15.10 7.88 -3.43
N PRO A 61 16.39 8.19 -3.19
CA PRO A 61 17.45 7.20 -3.32
C PRO A 61 17.22 5.96 -2.45
N GLY A 62 17.03 4.80 -3.11
CA GLY A 62 16.81 3.51 -2.47
C GLY A 62 15.43 3.30 -1.86
N GLU A 63 14.44 4.13 -2.20
CA GLU A 63 13.08 4.00 -1.70
C GLU A 63 12.05 4.65 -2.62
N ASN A 64 10.84 4.08 -2.67
CA ASN A 64 9.69 4.73 -3.27
C ASN A 64 8.52 4.76 -2.29
N HIS A 65 7.67 5.77 -2.40
CA HIS A 65 6.43 5.90 -1.65
C HIS A 65 5.26 6.03 -2.60
N LEU A 66 4.36 5.06 -2.54
CA LEU A 66 3.22 4.94 -3.43
C LEU A 66 1.99 5.45 -2.71
N VAL A 67 1.41 6.54 -3.21
CA VAL A 67 0.25 7.20 -2.62
C VAL A 67 -1.01 6.75 -3.35
N PHE A 68 -1.91 6.14 -2.62
CA PHE A 68 -3.25 5.78 -3.09
C PHE A 68 -4.26 6.78 -2.59
N ARG A 69 -5.31 6.98 -3.39
CA ARG A 69 -6.40 7.89 -3.05
C ARG A 69 -7.01 7.56 -1.69
N ASP A 70 -7.22 6.29 -1.39
CA ASP A 70 -7.78 5.82 -0.13
C ASP A 70 -7.42 4.35 0.18
N GLU A 71 -7.75 3.92 1.39
CA GLU A 71 -7.74 2.52 1.84
C GLU A 71 -9.16 2.12 2.22
N ILE A 72 -9.73 1.17 1.48
CA ILE A 72 -11.15 0.84 1.59
C ILE A 72 -11.33 -0.47 2.35
N ALA A 73 -12.02 -0.43 3.48
CA ALA A 73 -12.35 -1.65 4.21
C ALA A 73 -13.46 -2.45 3.49
N PRO A 74 -13.55 -3.78 3.68
CA PRO A 74 -14.50 -4.64 2.96
C PRO A 74 -15.99 -4.34 3.17
N THR A 75 -16.34 -3.61 4.24
CA THR A 75 -17.73 -3.24 4.53
C THR A 75 -17.81 -1.77 4.87
N LYS A 76 -18.91 -1.12 4.46
CA LYS A 76 -19.12 0.33 4.65
C LYS A 76 -18.94 0.78 6.11
N LEU A 77 -19.55 0.07 7.06
CA LEU A 77 -19.46 0.41 8.49
C LEU A 77 -18.03 0.32 9.03
N TRP A 78 -17.26 -0.66 8.56
CA TRP A 78 -15.84 -0.75 8.93
C TRP A 78 -15.04 0.34 8.24
N ASP A 79 -15.32 0.60 6.97
CA ASP A 79 -14.62 1.60 6.17
C ASP A 79 -14.74 3.00 6.78
N GLU A 80 -15.97 3.42 7.09
CA GLU A 80 -16.27 4.68 7.76
C GLU A 80 -15.51 4.79 9.09
N TRP A 81 -15.54 3.73 9.89
CA TRP A 81 -14.84 3.71 11.18
C TRP A 81 -13.32 3.74 11.04
N TYR A 82 -12.76 2.99 10.09
CA TYR A 82 -11.31 2.95 9.86
C TYR A 82 -10.77 4.26 9.30
N ARG A 83 -11.52 4.92 8.40
CA ARG A 83 -11.23 6.26 7.92
C ARG A 83 -11.15 7.27 9.07
N GLU A 84 -12.09 7.23 10.02
CA GLU A 84 -12.03 8.11 11.20
C GLU A 84 -10.74 7.92 12.00
N TRP A 85 -10.30 6.68 12.19
CA TRP A 85 -9.05 6.38 12.89
C TRP A 85 -7.82 6.87 12.14
N ARG A 86 -7.75 6.66 10.82
CA ARG A 86 -6.66 7.16 9.98
C ARG A 86 -6.58 8.68 9.98
N MET A 87 -7.72 9.37 9.87
CA MET A 87 -7.77 10.82 10.03
C MET A 87 -7.24 11.27 11.38
N ARG A 88 -7.67 10.66 12.49
CA ARG A 88 -7.23 11.06 13.84
C ARG A 88 -5.75 10.78 14.10
N SER A 89 -5.20 9.70 13.53
CA SER A 89 -3.84 9.23 13.84
C SER A 89 -2.78 9.69 12.83
N LEU A 90 -3.17 9.88 11.57
CA LEU A 90 -2.26 10.16 10.45
C LEU A 90 -2.54 11.51 9.78
N ASP A 91 -3.68 12.14 10.08
CA ASP A 91 -4.16 13.37 9.44
C ASP A 91 -4.47 13.21 7.93
N ARG A 92 -4.80 11.98 7.50
CA ARG A 92 -5.20 11.64 6.12
C ARG A 92 -6.03 10.35 6.08
N THR A 93 -6.81 10.17 5.02
CA THR A 93 -7.42 8.88 4.63
C THR A 93 -6.72 8.25 3.43
N SER A 94 -5.83 8.94 2.74
CA SER A 94 -5.03 8.30 1.70
C SER A 94 -4.12 7.25 2.30
N ASP A 95 -3.87 6.19 1.55
CA ASP A 95 -2.87 5.20 1.93
C ASP A 95 -1.52 5.53 1.30
N ILE A 96 -0.44 5.21 2.01
CA ILE A 96 0.90 5.37 1.47
C ILE A 96 1.74 4.17 1.80
N GLU A 97 2.13 3.44 0.76
CA GLU A 97 3.00 2.28 0.88
C GLU A 97 4.44 2.62 0.52
N SER A 98 5.34 2.41 1.47
CA SER A 98 6.76 2.66 1.29
C SER A 98 7.53 1.37 1.09
N ILE A 99 8.39 1.38 0.09
CA ILE A 99 9.24 0.26 -0.25
C ILE A 99 10.69 0.67 -0.25
N GLU A 100 11.53 -0.24 0.22
CA GLU A 100 12.97 -0.13 0.10
C GLU A 100 13.40 -0.78 -1.21
N ILE A 101 14.30 -0.11 -1.92
CA ILE A 101 14.85 -0.57 -3.19
C ILE A 101 16.36 -0.72 -3.01
N THR A 102 16.84 -1.94 -3.23
CA THR A 102 18.26 -2.25 -3.31
C THR A 102 18.63 -2.52 -4.76
N GLU A 103 19.91 -2.78 -5.04
CA GLU A 103 20.34 -3.18 -6.39
C GLU A 103 19.64 -4.47 -6.88
N THR A 104 19.23 -5.33 -5.95
CA THR A 104 18.71 -6.67 -6.28
C THR A 104 17.29 -6.92 -5.83
N GLU A 105 16.72 -6.10 -4.94
CA GLU A 105 15.44 -6.41 -4.29
C GLU A 105 14.55 -5.18 -4.11
N VAL A 106 13.25 -5.43 -4.02
CA VAL A 106 12.24 -4.47 -3.52
C VAL A 106 11.62 -5.08 -2.29
N ILE A 107 11.77 -4.41 -1.15
CA ILE A 107 11.41 -4.88 0.18
C ILE A 107 10.23 -4.07 0.69
N TYR A 108 9.19 -4.77 1.14
CA TYR A 108 7.97 -4.19 1.71
C TYR A 108 8.05 -4.27 3.24
N HIS A 109 8.16 -3.12 3.90
CA HIS A 109 8.25 -3.05 5.35
C HIS A 109 6.87 -2.86 5.96
N TRP A 110 6.32 -3.93 6.52
CA TRP A 110 5.05 -3.93 7.25
C TRP A 110 3.85 -3.35 6.46
N CYS A 111 3.92 -3.39 5.13
CA CYS A 111 2.89 -3.01 4.16
C CYS A 111 1.68 -3.98 4.13
N TYR A 112 1.25 -4.45 5.31
CA TYR A 112 0.13 -5.37 5.44
C TYR A 112 -0.89 -4.73 6.36
N SER A 113 -1.77 -3.93 5.77
CA SER A 113 -3.05 -3.63 6.39
C SER A 113 -4.07 -4.66 5.90
N PHE A 114 -4.79 -5.23 6.86
CA PHE A 114 -5.92 -6.14 6.68
C PHE A 114 -5.73 -7.65 6.46
N ALA A 115 -6.70 -8.39 7.02
CA ALA A 115 -6.83 -9.83 6.88
C ALA A 115 -7.19 -10.23 5.45
N ASN A 116 -6.22 -10.84 4.79
CA ASN A 116 -6.38 -11.54 3.53
C ASN A 116 -7.32 -12.75 3.74
N LEU A 117 -8.44 -12.81 3.02
CA LEU A 117 -9.41 -13.90 3.12
C LEU A 117 -9.00 -15.16 2.32
N TYR A 118 -7.85 -15.18 1.65
CA TYR A 118 -7.51 -16.25 0.70
C TYR A 118 -6.06 -16.75 0.66
N GLU A 119 -5.19 -16.53 1.66
CA GLU A 119 -3.91 -17.27 1.75
C GLU A 119 -3.27 -17.33 3.15
N SER A 120 -2.41 -18.34 3.37
CA SER A 120 -1.73 -18.71 4.61
C SER A 120 -0.21 -18.43 4.60
N GLY A 121 0.25 -17.26 4.11
CA GLY A 121 1.69 -16.96 4.00
C GLY A 121 2.07 -15.47 3.84
N LEU A 122 3.34 -15.15 4.15
CA LEU A 122 3.96 -13.80 4.13
C LEU A 122 4.82 -13.62 2.86
N HIS A 123 4.74 -12.46 2.21
CA HIS A 123 5.58 -12.10 1.05
C HIS A 123 6.54 -10.95 1.41
N TYR A 124 7.83 -11.09 1.08
CA TYR A 124 8.87 -10.14 1.47
C TYR A 124 9.62 -9.48 0.29
N SER A 125 9.36 -9.89 -0.96
CA SER A 125 10.09 -9.39 -2.14
C SER A 125 9.20 -9.19 -3.36
N GLY A 126 9.32 -8.02 -4.00
CA GLY A 126 8.61 -7.64 -5.24
C GLY A 126 9.35 -8.00 -6.54
N ARG A 127 10.52 -8.62 -6.48
CA ARG A 127 11.32 -8.95 -7.66
C ARG A 127 10.77 -10.18 -8.39
N GLN A 128 10.56 -10.07 -9.70
CA GLN A 128 10.24 -11.24 -10.52
C GLN A 128 11.50 -12.02 -10.87
N ASN A 129 11.64 -13.24 -10.34
CA ASN A 129 12.84 -14.08 -10.50
C ASN A 129 13.24 -14.40 -11.95
N ARG A 130 12.29 -14.40 -12.91
CA ARG A 130 12.55 -14.81 -14.30
C ARG A 130 13.00 -13.67 -15.20
N THR A 131 12.50 -12.45 -15.00
CA THR A 131 12.79 -11.30 -15.85
C THR A 131 13.75 -10.32 -15.19
N GLY A 132 13.93 -10.40 -13.87
CA GLY A 132 14.68 -9.43 -13.09
C GLY A 132 13.99 -8.07 -12.96
N VAL A 133 12.83 -7.88 -13.61
CA VAL A 133 12.06 -6.64 -13.56
C VAL A 133 11.35 -6.53 -12.21
N LEU A 134 11.42 -5.35 -11.63
CA LEU A 134 10.73 -4.97 -10.40
C LEU A 134 9.30 -4.58 -10.76
N TYR A 135 8.36 -5.48 -10.48
CA TYR A 135 6.93 -5.19 -10.63
C TYR A 135 6.39 -4.84 -9.26
N SER A 136 6.11 -3.56 -9.03
CA SER A 136 5.48 -3.13 -7.77
C SER A 136 3.97 -3.20 -7.92
N SER A 137 3.53 -4.43 -7.74
CA SER A 137 2.36 -4.82 -6.99
C SER A 137 2.10 -3.97 -5.73
N THR A 138 1.55 -2.77 -5.80
CA THR A 138 1.20 -2.07 -4.57
C THR A 138 -0.14 -2.51 -4.04
N TRP A 139 -0.14 -2.84 -2.76
CA TRP A 139 -1.14 -3.68 -2.13
C TRP A 139 -2.26 -2.82 -1.55
N ASN A 140 -3.31 -2.65 -2.36
CA ASN A 140 -4.66 -2.93 -1.90
C ASN A 140 -5.19 -3.98 -2.88
N HIS A 141 -5.41 -5.19 -2.38
CA HIS A 141 -5.82 -6.39 -3.14
C HIS A 141 -4.81 -7.02 -4.12
N MET A 142 -4.16 -8.07 -3.61
CA MET A 142 -3.68 -9.27 -4.31
C MET A 142 -2.55 -9.09 -5.31
N LEU A 143 -1.35 -9.49 -4.91
CA LEU A 143 -0.36 -10.00 -5.85
C LEU A 143 0.48 -11.06 -5.14
N ASN A 144 0.46 -12.25 -5.73
CA ASN A 144 1.66 -13.06 -5.72
C ASN A 144 2.34 -12.88 -7.10
N ASN A 145 3.58 -13.34 -7.22
CA ASN A 145 4.34 -13.38 -8.48
C ASN A 145 3.87 -14.48 -9.45
N LYS A 146 2.63 -14.95 -9.33
CA LYS A 146 1.94 -15.95 -10.14
C LYS A 146 0.55 -15.43 -10.57
N PRO A 147 -0.05 -16.03 -11.60
CA PRO A 147 -1.38 -15.64 -12.02
C PRO A 147 -2.42 -16.04 -10.94
N GLN A 148 -3.00 -15.09 -10.20
CA GLN A 148 -4.12 -15.38 -9.29
C GLN A 148 -5.41 -15.56 -10.10
N THR A 149 -5.84 -16.80 -10.24
CA THR A 149 -6.97 -17.25 -11.06
C THR A 149 -8.24 -16.40 -10.90
N PRO A 150 -8.68 -15.96 -9.70
CA PRO A 150 -9.90 -15.15 -9.58
C PRO A 150 -9.82 -13.75 -10.18
N ILE A 151 -8.68 -13.04 -10.07
CA ILE A 151 -8.51 -11.71 -10.69
C ILE A 151 -8.37 -11.85 -12.20
N LEU A 152 -7.64 -12.86 -12.65
CA LEU A 152 -7.48 -13.12 -14.08
C LEU A 152 -8.78 -13.55 -14.74
N LEU A 153 -9.60 -14.35 -14.05
CA LEU A 153 -10.95 -14.71 -14.51
C LEU A 153 -11.89 -13.50 -14.51
N ARG A 154 -11.66 -12.51 -13.65
CA ARG A 154 -12.47 -11.29 -13.60
C ARG A 154 -12.04 -10.25 -14.62
N GLY A 155 -10.82 -10.31 -15.15
CA GLY A 155 -10.36 -9.49 -16.27
C GLY A 155 -8.90 -9.05 -16.19
N GLY A 156 -8.22 -9.32 -15.07
CA GLY A 156 -6.78 -9.14 -14.93
C GLY A 156 -6.36 -7.80 -14.31
N TYR A 157 -5.17 -7.35 -14.69
CA TYR A 157 -4.52 -6.14 -14.16
C TYR A 157 -4.36 -5.10 -15.26
N ARG A 158 -4.41 -3.82 -14.86
CA ARG A 158 -4.05 -2.68 -15.70
C ARG A 158 -2.75 -2.08 -15.22
N ARG A 159 -1.91 -1.62 -16.15
CA ARG A 159 -0.77 -0.77 -15.83
C ARG A 159 -1.30 0.58 -15.37
N MET A 160 -0.76 1.08 -14.27
CA MET A 160 -1.07 2.41 -13.75
C MET A 160 -0.11 3.43 -14.34
N GLU A 161 -0.62 4.64 -14.57
CA GLU A 161 0.15 5.81 -14.99
C GLU A 161 0.00 6.90 -13.91
N PRO A 162 0.61 6.72 -12.73
CA PRO A 162 0.53 7.68 -11.64
C PRO A 162 1.41 8.91 -11.92
N GLU A 163 1.13 10.00 -11.20
CA GLU A 163 2.03 11.15 -11.17
C GLU A 163 3.35 10.77 -10.50
N ILE A 164 4.47 11.26 -11.04
CA ILE A 164 5.81 10.93 -10.53
C ILE A 164 6.43 12.19 -9.94
N TYR A 165 6.85 12.09 -8.68
CA TYR A 165 7.51 13.15 -7.94
C TYR A 165 8.86 12.67 -7.39
N TYR A 166 9.80 13.60 -7.26
CA TYR A 166 11.03 13.37 -6.51
C TYR A 166 10.85 13.93 -5.11
N GLY A 167 11.01 13.07 -4.11
CA GLY A 167 10.74 13.39 -2.71
C GLY A 167 10.71 12.14 -1.85
N ASP A 168 11.00 12.33 -0.57
CA ASP A 168 11.00 11.25 0.40
C ASP A 168 9.59 11.06 1.02
N ARG A 169 9.54 10.26 2.08
CA ARG A 169 8.30 9.96 2.79
C ARG A 169 7.55 11.20 3.26
N ASP A 170 8.23 12.28 3.62
CA ASP A 170 7.56 13.49 4.13
C ASP A 170 6.84 14.24 3.00
N ALA A 171 7.41 14.27 1.81
CA ALA A 171 6.75 14.82 0.62
C ALA A 171 5.50 14.01 0.24
N ALA A 172 5.59 12.68 0.32
CA ALA A 172 4.45 11.79 0.06
C ALA A 172 3.32 12.01 1.09
N GLU A 173 3.65 12.20 2.36
CA GLU A 173 2.68 12.51 3.42
C GLU A 173 2.02 13.87 3.20
N GLU A 174 2.77 14.90 2.79
CA GLU A 174 2.20 16.21 2.48
C GLU A 174 1.21 16.15 1.31
N TYR A 175 1.58 15.46 0.23
CA TYR A 175 0.69 15.23 -0.90
C TYR A 175 -0.58 14.47 -0.49
N ALA A 176 -0.43 13.41 0.31
CA ALA A 176 -1.54 12.58 0.77
C ALA A 176 -2.52 13.29 1.70
N ARG A 177 -2.11 14.37 2.40
CA ARG A 177 -3.03 15.22 3.16
C ARG A 177 -3.84 16.17 2.28
N GLY A 178 -3.38 16.42 1.05
CA GLY A 178 -4.03 17.31 0.08
C GLY A 178 -5.02 16.62 -0.86
N LEU A 179 -5.12 15.29 -0.79
CA LEU A 179 -6.10 14.48 -1.53
C LEU A 179 -7.48 14.51 -0.88
#